data_AF-A0A059F5B4-F1
#
_entry.id   AF-A0A059F5B4-F1
#
_cell.length_a   1.000
_cell.length_b   1.000
_cell.length_c   1.000
_cell.angle_alpha   90.00
_cell.angle_beta   90.00
_cell.angle_gamma   90.00
#
_symmetry.space_group_name_H-M   'P 1'
#
loop_
_entity.id
_entity.type
_entity.pdbx_description
1 polymer ?
#
loop_
_entity_poly.entity_id
_entity_poly.type
_entity_poly.pdbx_seq_one_letter_code
_entity_poly.pdbx_strand_id
1 'polypeptide(L)'
;MSDQRARSKQINHVILIIVSFYVIETSIFLVYAHKTIEYYRSLGIKPCCSLIHFMELAFLANYISFISVIYAMIQKNLEALLFYIVLRIYIILSGMLITMFQKYGYINMASLLVMVVESCYIFYKLRYLPSTNIFFKLNDRIGANSMLKTAYKVS
;
A
#
# COMPACT_ATOMS: atom_id res chain seq x y z
N MET A 1 -13.50 -28.69 10.05
CA MET A 1 -12.20 -28.77 9.33
C MET A 1 -12.24 -28.27 7.89
N SER A 2 -13.29 -28.52 7.10
CA SER A 2 -13.41 -28.01 5.71
C SER A 2 -13.34 -26.48 5.61
N ASP A 3 -13.95 -25.79 6.58
CA ASP A 3 -14.14 -24.35 6.56
C ASP A 3 -12.86 -23.54 6.92
N GLN A 4 -11.92 -24.12 7.68
CA GLN A 4 -10.60 -23.51 7.93
C GLN A 4 -9.68 -23.64 6.70
N ARG A 5 -9.74 -24.76 5.98
CA ARG A 5 -8.95 -24.99 4.75
C ARG A 5 -9.40 -24.05 3.62
N ALA A 6 -10.70 -23.85 3.47
CA ALA A 6 -11.27 -22.90 2.51
C ALA A 6 -10.84 -21.47 2.83
N ARG A 7 -10.89 -21.06 4.10
CA ARG A 7 -10.42 -19.74 4.56
C ARG A 7 -8.92 -19.51 4.34
N SER A 8 -8.09 -20.52 4.63
CA SER A 8 -6.64 -20.45 4.38
C SER A 8 -6.31 -20.31 2.90
N LYS A 9 -6.99 -21.07 2.02
CA LYS A 9 -6.84 -20.90 0.56
C LYS A 9 -7.22 -19.49 0.11
N GLN A 10 -8.31 -18.95 0.62
CA GLN A 10 -8.76 -17.60 0.26
C GLN A 10 -7.75 -16.52 0.66
N ILE A 11 -7.20 -16.58 1.87
CA ILE A 11 -6.16 -15.64 2.34
C ILE A 11 -4.90 -15.74 1.47
N ASN A 12 -4.47 -16.96 1.13
CA ASN A 12 -3.30 -17.17 0.27
C ASN A 12 -3.51 -16.58 -1.13
N HIS A 13 -4.71 -16.71 -1.71
CA HIS A 13 -5.04 -16.08 -2.99
C HIS A 13 -5.01 -14.55 -2.92
N VAL A 14 -5.50 -13.95 -1.83
CA VAL A 14 -5.43 -12.49 -1.66
C VAL A 14 -3.97 -12.03 -1.56
N ILE A 15 -3.15 -12.72 -0.76
CA ILE A 15 -1.72 -12.43 -0.63
C ILE A 15 -1.01 -12.52 -1.98
N LEU A 16 -1.28 -13.56 -2.77
CA LEU A 16 -0.68 -13.73 -4.11
C LEU A 16 -1.01 -12.54 -5.03
N ILE A 17 -2.25 -12.06 -5.00
CA ILE A 17 -2.68 -10.90 -5.79
C ILE A 17 -1.96 -9.63 -5.32
N ILE A 18 -1.83 -9.42 -4.01
CA ILE A 18 -1.08 -8.29 -3.45
C ILE A 18 0.38 -8.33 -3.92
N VAL A 19 1.05 -9.48 -3.77
CA VAL A 19 2.43 -9.66 -4.25
C VAL A 19 2.54 -9.32 -5.74
N SER A 20 1.57 -9.74 -6.55
CA SER A 20 1.54 -9.44 -7.99
C SER A 20 1.47 -7.93 -8.26
N PHE A 21 0.65 -7.19 -7.52
CA PHE A 21 0.60 -5.72 -7.62
C PHE A 21 1.95 -5.07 -7.31
N TYR A 22 2.62 -5.48 -6.22
CA TYR A 22 3.93 -4.94 -5.84
C TYR A 22 5.01 -5.22 -6.89
N VAL A 23 4.98 -6.41 -7.51
CA VAL A 23 5.91 -6.77 -8.60
C VAL A 23 5.66 -5.89 -9.82
N ILE A 24 4.40 -5.70 -10.22
CA ILE A 24 4.04 -4.85 -11.36
C ILE A 24 4.45 -3.39 -11.10
N GLU A 25 4.06 -2.84 -9.95
CA GLU A 25 4.40 -1.49 -9.51
C GLU A 25 5.91 -1.24 -9.52
N THR A 26 6.67 -2.14 -8.88
CA THR A 26 8.14 -2.10 -8.82
C THR A 26 8.76 -2.15 -10.20
N SER A 27 8.25 -3.00 -11.09
CA SER A 27 8.76 -3.12 -12.46
C SER A 27 8.56 -1.82 -13.24
N ILE A 28 7.38 -1.19 -13.14
CA ILE A 28 7.11 0.10 -13.77
C ILE A 28 8.02 1.20 -13.20
N PHE A 29 8.17 1.23 -11.88
CA PHE A 29 9.03 2.22 -11.22
C PHE A 29 10.52 2.06 -11.61
N LEU A 30 11.01 0.83 -11.78
CA LEU A 30 12.37 0.56 -12.29
C LEU A 30 12.57 1.11 -13.71
N VAL A 31 11.59 0.92 -14.60
CA VAL A 31 11.63 1.48 -15.96
C VAL A 31 11.67 3.00 -15.91
N TYR A 32 10.83 3.61 -15.06
CA TYR A 32 10.83 5.05 -14.82
C TYR A 32 12.19 5.56 -14.32
N ALA A 33 12.77 4.90 -13.32
CA ALA A 33 14.05 5.26 -12.73
C ALA A 33 15.18 5.20 -13.77
N HIS A 34 15.23 4.10 -14.54
CA HIS A 34 16.20 3.91 -15.60
C HIS A 34 16.11 5.02 -16.66
N LYS A 35 14.90 5.28 -17.19
CA LYS A 35 14.67 6.32 -18.20
C LYS A 35 15.04 7.71 -17.69
N THR A 36 14.76 8.00 -16.42
CA THR A 36 15.08 9.28 -15.80
C THR A 36 16.59 9.48 -15.70
N ILE A 37 17.32 8.48 -15.22
CA ILE A 37 18.80 8.52 -15.14
C ILE A 37 19.41 8.67 -16.54
N GLU A 38 18.93 7.90 -17.51
CA GLU A 38 19.37 7.97 -18.91
C GLU A 38 19.18 9.37 -19.50
N TYR A 39 18.04 10.01 -19.22
CA TYR A 39 17.77 11.37 -19.67
C TYR A 39 18.74 12.40 -19.09
N TYR A 40 18.98 12.39 -17.78
CA TYR A 40 19.97 13.31 -17.19
C TYR A 40 21.36 13.08 -17.77
N ARG A 41 21.77 11.82 -17.95
CA ARG A 41 23.06 11.48 -18.60
C ARG A 41 23.13 12.01 -20.04
N SER A 42 22.04 11.91 -20.81
CA SER A 42 21.99 12.42 -22.19
C SER A 42 22.13 13.95 -22.27
N LEU A 43 21.77 14.66 -21.20
CA LEU A 43 21.97 16.11 -21.06
C LEU A 43 23.38 16.47 -20.55
N GLY A 44 24.26 15.49 -20.32
CA GLY A 44 25.57 15.70 -19.70
C GLY A 44 25.50 15.99 -18.20
N ILE A 45 24.33 15.85 -17.58
CA ILE A 45 24.11 16.10 -16.15
C ILE A 45 24.36 14.80 -15.39
N LYS A 46 25.32 14.83 -14.46
CA LYS A 46 25.51 13.71 -13.52
C LYS A 46 24.23 13.56 -12.69
N PRO A 47 23.67 12.34 -12.54
CA PRO A 47 22.50 12.12 -11.70
C PRO A 47 22.77 12.69 -10.30
N CYS A 48 21.92 13.60 -9.85
CA CYS A 48 22.08 14.21 -8.53
C CYS A 48 21.92 13.14 -7.45
N CYS A 49 22.73 13.17 -6.38
CA CYS A 49 22.59 12.22 -5.27
C CYS A 49 21.18 12.25 -4.66
N SER A 50 20.51 13.41 -4.68
CA SER A 50 19.12 13.53 -4.23
C SER A 50 18.14 12.67 -5.04
N LEU A 51 18.35 12.53 -6.36
CA LEU A 51 17.53 11.68 -7.22
C LEU A 51 17.72 10.20 -6.88
N ILE A 52 18.96 9.78 -6.62
CA ILE A 52 19.30 8.41 -6.24
C ILE A 52 18.68 8.08 -4.89
N HIS A 53 18.88 8.94 -3.88
CA HIS A 53 18.28 8.75 -2.56
C HIS A 53 16.76 8.78 -2.58
N PHE A 54 16.14 9.60 -3.45
CA PHE A 54 14.69 9.57 -3.64
C PHE A 54 14.22 8.21 -4.16
N MET A 55 14.93 7.63 -5.14
CA MET A 55 14.61 6.29 -5.66
C MET A 55 14.77 5.22 -4.57
N GLU A 56 15.86 5.25 -3.80
CA GLU A 56 16.09 4.33 -2.68
C GLU A 56 14.99 4.43 -1.62
N LEU A 57 14.62 5.65 -1.22
CA LEU A 57 13.53 5.89 -0.27
C LEU A 57 12.19 5.40 -0.80
N ALA A 58 11.92 5.58 -2.10
CA ALA A 58 10.70 5.06 -2.72
C ALA A 58 10.63 3.53 -2.65
N PHE A 59 11.73 2.83 -2.96
CA PHE A 59 11.82 1.37 -2.83
C PHE A 59 11.64 0.92 -1.38
N LEU A 60 12.31 1.57 -0.43
CA LEU A 60 12.21 1.24 0.98
C LEU A 60 10.78 1.45 1.51
N ALA A 61 10.15 2.59 1.16
CA ALA A 61 8.78 2.88 1.56
C ALA A 61 7.79 1.85 0.97
N ASN A 62 8.01 1.44 -0.27
CA ASN A 62 7.22 0.39 -0.90
C ASN A 62 7.38 -0.97 -0.18
N TYR A 63 8.62 -1.35 0.15
CA TYR A 63 8.90 -2.57 0.89
C TYR A 63 8.29 -2.57 2.30
N ILE A 64 8.38 -1.45 3.02
CA ILE A 64 7.77 -1.28 4.34
C ILE A 64 6.24 -1.40 4.23
N SER A 65 5.64 -0.77 3.22
CA SER A 65 4.20 -0.88 2.94
C SER A 65 3.79 -2.33 2.70
N PHE A 66 4.57 -3.08 1.89
CA PHE A 66 4.34 -4.49 1.63
C PHE A 66 4.33 -5.33 2.91
N ILE A 67 5.37 -5.21 3.74
CA ILE A 67 5.43 -5.94 5.00
C ILE A 67 4.23 -5.59 5.87
N SER A 68 3.89 -4.31 5.94
CA SER A 68 2.79 -3.84 6.78
C SER A 68 1.44 -4.45 6.39
N VAL A 69 1.12 -4.51 5.10
CA VAL A 69 -0.15 -5.11 4.65
C VAL A 69 -0.17 -6.63 4.85
N ILE A 70 0.94 -7.31 4.56
CA ILE A 70 1.04 -8.76 4.78
C ILE A 70 0.88 -9.09 6.27
N TYR A 71 1.57 -8.34 7.14
CA TYR A 71 1.47 -8.50 8.58
C TYR A 71 0.05 -8.20 9.08
N ALA A 72 -0.58 -7.13 8.58
CA ALA A 72 -1.96 -6.78 8.91
C ALA A 72 -2.94 -7.91 8.55
N MET A 73 -2.76 -8.56 7.40
CA MET A 73 -3.63 -9.64 6.95
C MET A 73 -3.43 -10.95 7.72
N ILE A 74 -2.17 -11.35 7.96
CA ILE A 74 -1.86 -12.60 8.66
C ILE A 74 -2.25 -12.50 10.14
N GLN A 75 -1.86 -11.41 10.80
CA GLN A 75 -2.07 -11.22 12.24
C GLN A 75 -3.39 -10.53 12.59
N LYS A 76 -4.18 -10.12 11.58
CA LYS A 76 -5.40 -9.32 11.77
C LYS A 76 -5.14 -8.07 12.62
N ASN A 77 -4.02 -7.40 12.34
CA ASN A 77 -3.53 -6.26 13.10
C ASN A 77 -4.02 -4.94 12.49
N LEU A 78 -4.80 -4.17 13.26
CA LEU A 78 -5.34 -2.88 12.82
C LEU A 78 -4.27 -1.80 12.67
N GLU A 79 -3.32 -1.75 13.60
CA GLU A 79 -2.28 -0.71 13.61
C GLU A 79 -1.39 -0.83 12.38
N ALA A 80 -1.03 -2.07 12.01
CA ALA A 80 -0.30 -2.33 10.77
C ALA A 80 -1.12 -1.98 9.52
N LEU A 81 -2.44 -2.20 9.55
CA LEU A 81 -3.30 -1.78 8.44
C LEU A 81 -3.34 -0.25 8.33
N LEU A 82 -3.50 0.46 9.45
CA LEU A 82 -3.50 1.93 9.48
C LEU A 82 -2.15 2.49 9.03
N PHE A 83 -1.05 1.91 9.48
CA PHE A 83 0.29 2.30 9.07
C PHE A 83 0.48 2.12 7.55
N TYR A 84 0.04 0.98 6.99
CA TYR A 84 0.03 0.76 5.55
C TYR A 84 -0.76 1.85 4.81
N ILE A 85 -1.97 2.20 5.28
CA ILE A 85 -2.84 3.20 4.63
C ILE A 85 -2.19 4.58 4.65
N VAL A 86 -1.72 5.02 5.81
CA VAL A 86 -1.09 6.34 5.96
C VAL A 86 0.16 6.44 5.10
N LEU A 87 1.00 5.40 5.11
CA LEU A 87 2.21 5.35 4.30
C LEU A 87 1.89 5.36 2.80
N ARG A 88 0.90 4.57 2.35
CA ARG A 88 0.47 4.55 0.95
C ARG A 88 -0.08 5.90 0.48
N ILE A 89 -0.93 6.54 1.27
CA ILE A 89 -1.47 7.87 0.95
C ILE A 89 -0.32 8.88 0.81
N TYR A 90 0.63 8.87 1.74
CA TYR A 90 1.81 9.74 1.66
C TYR A 90 2.61 9.50 0.37
N ILE A 91 2.93 8.25 0.04
CA ILE A 91 3.66 7.90 -1.19
C ILE A 91 2.90 8.37 -2.44
N ILE A 92 1.58 8.15 -2.50
CA ILE A 92 0.76 8.54 -3.65
C ILE A 92 0.75 10.06 -3.82
N LEU A 93 0.52 10.82 -2.74
CA LEU A 93 0.48 12.28 -2.79
C LEU A 93 1.85 12.87 -3.14
N SER A 94 2.93 12.41 -2.50
CA SER A 94 4.28 12.85 -2.81
C SER A 94 4.69 12.48 -4.24
N GLY A 95 4.34 11.28 -4.67
CA GLY A 95 4.58 10.81 -6.03
C GLY A 95 3.89 11.68 -7.08
N MET A 96 2.58 11.96 -6.89
CA MET A 96 1.79 12.80 -7.80
C MET A 96 2.40 14.19 -7.97
N LEU A 97 2.78 14.84 -6.86
CA LEU A 97 3.41 16.16 -6.88
C LEU A 97 4.70 16.15 -7.70
N ILE A 98 5.58 15.17 -7.47
CA ILE A 98 6.88 15.08 -8.13
C ILE A 98 6.73 14.75 -9.62
N THR A 99 5.77 13.89 -9.97
CA THR A 99 5.56 13.49 -11.37
C THR A 99 5.19 14.62 -12.31
N MET A 100 4.54 15.68 -11.82
CA MET A 100 4.15 16.83 -12.66
C MET A 100 5.36 17.57 -13.24
N PHE A 101 6.53 17.48 -12.60
CA PHE A 101 7.73 18.22 -12.99
C PHE A 101 8.75 17.37 -13.75
N GLN A 102 8.43 16.11 -14.08
CA GLN A 102 9.37 15.15 -14.64
C GLN A 102 9.01 14.77 -16.08
N LYS A 103 10.02 14.72 -16.96
CA LYS A 103 9.86 14.39 -18.39
C LYS A 103 9.14 13.05 -18.62
N TYR A 104 9.46 12.04 -17.82
CA TYR A 104 8.83 10.72 -17.87
C TYR A 104 7.84 10.49 -16.72
N GLY A 105 7.26 11.57 -16.18
CA GLY A 105 6.33 11.51 -15.05
C GLY A 105 5.13 10.60 -15.32
N TYR A 106 4.70 10.45 -16.58
CA TYR A 106 3.62 9.53 -16.96
C TYR A 106 3.92 8.05 -16.65
N ILE A 107 5.20 7.63 -16.68
CA ILE A 107 5.59 6.25 -16.33
C ILE A 107 5.44 6.06 -14.82
N ASN A 108 5.88 7.03 -14.03
CA ASN A 108 5.67 6.98 -12.58
C ASN A 108 4.19 7.10 -12.22
N MET A 109 3.38 7.87 -12.97
CA MET A 109 1.91 7.86 -12.83
C MET A 109 1.29 6.48 -13.05
N ALA A 110 1.82 5.68 -13.98
CA ALA A 110 1.36 4.30 -14.16
C ALA A 110 1.67 3.44 -12.93
N SER A 111 2.85 3.62 -12.29
CA SER A 111 3.17 2.97 -11.02
C SER A 111 2.21 3.39 -9.90
N LEU A 112 1.95 4.69 -9.78
CA LEU A 112 1.00 5.22 -8.78
C LEU A 112 -0.43 4.71 -9.01
N LEU A 113 -0.86 4.55 -10.27
CA LEU A 113 -2.16 3.97 -10.59
C LEU A 113 -2.26 2.53 -10.08
N VAL A 114 -1.19 1.74 -10.22
CA VAL A 114 -1.13 0.37 -9.67
C VAL A 114 -1.28 0.39 -8.15
N MET A 115 -0.61 1.31 -7.44
CA MET A 115 -0.78 1.48 -5.99
C MET A 115 -2.23 1.82 -5.59
N VAL A 116 -2.89 2.69 -6.35
CA VAL A 116 -4.29 3.06 -6.10
C VAL A 116 -5.21 1.85 -6.28
N VAL A 117 -5.05 1.11 -7.37
CA VAL A 117 -5.85 -0.10 -7.65
C VAL A 117 -5.61 -1.17 -6.58
N GLU A 118 -4.36 -1.38 -6.17
CA GLU A 118 -3.98 -2.29 -5.09
C GLU A 118 -4.64 -1.90 -3.76
N SER A 119 -4.54 -0.62 -3.38
CA SER A 119 -5.18 -0.09 -2.18
C SER A 119 -6.70 -0.33 -2.20
N CYS A 120 -7.37 0.01 -3.32
CA CYS A 120 -8.80 -0.23 -3.50
C CYS A 120 -9.15 -1.73 -3.39
N TYR A 121 -8.35 -2.60 -3.99
CA TYR A 121 -8.53 -4.04 -3.91
C TYR A 121 -8.43 -4.57 -2.47
N ILE A 122 -7.43 -4.11 -1.70
CA ILE A 122 -7.26 -4.48 -0.29
C ILE A 122 -8.44 -4.00 0.54
N PHE A 123 -8.84 -2.74 0.40
CA PHE A 123 -10.01 -2.21 1.11
C PHE A 123 -11.28 -2.99 0.78
N TYR A 124 -11.49 -3.32 -0.50
CA TYR A 124 -12.60 -4.16 -0.91
C TYR A 124 -12.54 -5.53 -0.24
N LYS A 125 -11.39 -6.23 -0.28
CA LYS A 125 -11.26 -7.56 0.33
C LYS A 125 -11.40 -7.54 1.85
N LEU A 126 -10.84 -6.55 2.53
CA LEU A 126 -10.95 -6.40 3.98
C LEU A 126 -12.41 -6.19 4.43
N ARG A 127 -13.22 -5.48 3.64
CA ARG A 127 -14.66 -5.29 3.90
C ARG A 127 -15.46 -6.59 3.80
N TYR A 128 -15.08 -7.49 2.89
CA TYR A 128 -15.84 -8.71 2.56
C TYR A 128 -15.30 -10.00 3.18
N LEU A 129 -14.20 -9.97 3.93
CA LEU A 129 -13.69 -11.12 4.68
C LEU A 129 -14.31 -11.12 6.11
N PRO A 130 -15.33 -11.96 6.39
CA PRO A 130 -16.05 -11.95 7.68
C PRO A 130 -15.16 -12.30 8.89
N SER A 131 -13.98 -12.90 8.66
CA SER A 131 -13.01 -13.26 9.71
C SER A 131 -11.94 -12.20 9.98
N THR A 132 -11.84 -11.15 9.15
CA THR A 132 -10.96 -9.98 9.31
C THR A 132 -11.79 -8.73 9.53
N ASN A 133 -12.88 -8.85 10.29
CA ASN A 133 -13.53 -7.68 10.88
C ASN A 133 -12.61 -7.06 11.95
N ILE A 134 -11.48 -6.53 11.50
CA ILE A 134 -10.65 -5.60 12.24
C ILE A 134 -11.53 -4.38 12.63
N PHE A 135 -12.50 -4.02 11.77
CA PHE A 135 -13.55 -3.05 12.07
C PHE A 135 -14.56 -3.53 13.14
N PHE A 136 -14.91 -4.83 13.24
CA PHE A 136 -15.71 -5.29 14.38
C PHE A 136 -14.90 -5.32 15.68
N LYS A 137 -13.58 -5.56 15.67
CA LYS A 137 -12.78 -5.37 16.91
C LYS A 137 -12.80 -3.91 17.39
N LEU A 138 -12.87 -2.94 16.46
CA LEU A 138 -13.10 -1.54 16.79
C LEU A 138 -14.50 -1.36 17.42
N ASN A 139 -15.51 -1.98 16.82
CA ASN A 139 -16.90 -1.93 17.30
C ASN A 139 -17.11 -2.66 18.64
N ASP A 140 -16.42 -3.76 18.89
CA ASP A 140 -16.42 -4.51 20.15
C ASP A 140 -15.66 -3.75 21.25
N ARG A 141 -14.57 -3.03 20.91
CA ARG A 141 -13.90 -2.13 21.86
C ARG A 141 -14.75 -0.91 22.19
N ILE A 142 -15.49 -0.36 21.22
CA ILE A 142 -16.47 0.72 21.42
C ILE A 142 -17.66 0.21 22.24
N GLY A 143 -18.13 -1.01 21.96
CA GLY A 143 -19.21 -1.67 22.70
C GLY A 143 -18.83 -2.10 24.12
N ALA A 144 -17.56 -2.42 24.36
CA ALA A 144 -17.04 -2.73 25.69
C ALA A 144 -16.68 -1.48 26.52
N ASN A 145 -16.57 -0.31 25.88
CA ASN A 145 -16.19 0.93 26.56
C ASN A 145 -17.42 1.82 26.79
N SER A 146 -17.93 1.80 28.02
CA SER A 146 -19.16 2.49 28.44
C SER A 146 -19.14 4.00 28.16
N MET A 147 -17.97 4.64 28.18
CA MET A 147 -17.83 6.06 27.82
C MET A 147 -18.12 6.32 26.34
N LEU A 148 -17.69 5.42 25.44
CA LEU A 148 -17.90 5.56 24.00
C LEU A 148 -19.34 5.21 23.59
N LYS A 149 -19.98 4.24 24.24
CA LYS A 149 -21.43 3.98 24.07
C LYS A 149 -22.28 5.22 24.36
N THR A 150 -21.92 5.95 25.42
CA THR A 150 -22.61 7.18 25.83
C THR A 150 -22.39 8.32 24.83
N ALA A 151 -21.17 8.46 24.29
CA ALA A 151 -20.84 9.48 23.30
C ALA A 151 -21.52 9.24 21.92
N TYR A 152 -21.66 7.97 21.52
CA TYR A 152 -22.22 7.60 20.21
C TYR A 152 -23.70 7.18 20.24
N LYS A 153 -24.37 7.22 21.40
CA LYS A 153 -25.77 6.77 21.59
C LYS A 153 -26.05 5.37 21.03
N VAL A 154 -25.11 4.44 21.17
CA VAL A 154 -25.30 3.05 20.77
C VAL A 154 -25.46 2.21 22.04
N SER A 155 -26.69 1.77 22.30
CA SER A 155 -27.04 0.91 23.46
C SER A 155 -26.41 -0.47 23.34
#